data_AF-A0A538NDJ8-F1
#
_entry.id   AF-A0A538NDJ8-F1
#
_cell.length_a   1.000
_cell.length_b   1.000
_cell.length_c   1.000
_cell.angle_alpha   90.00
_cell.angle_beta   90.00
_cell.angle_gamma   90.00
#
_symmetry.space_group_name_H-M   'P 1'
#
loop_
_entity.id
_entity.type
_entity.pdbx_description
1 polymer ?
#
loop_
_entity_poly.entity_id
_entity_poly.type
_entity_poly.pdbx_seq_one_letter_code
_entity_poly.pdbx_strand_id
1 'polypeptide(L)'
;MRAQMTDIERLRHSTAHVLATAILKIWPEAQFAAGPPVDNGFYYDVDLPHRISPEDFEKIEAEMKKEIKENHPFERMEVSRDEALDLGKKGRL
;
A
#
# COMPACT_ATOMS: atom_id res chain seq x y z
N MET A 1 23.89 -3.29 -5.74
CA MET A 1 23.46 -2.82 -4.39
C MET A 1 22.31 -1.85 -4.62
N ARG A 2 21.07 -2.18 -4.21
CA ARG A 2 19.98 -1.19 -4.25
C ARG A 2 20.40 -0.03 -3.33
N ALA A 3 20.26 1.21 -3.80
CA ALA A 3 20.51 2.37 -2.95
C ALA A 3 19.63 2.26 -1.71
N GLN A 4 20.20 2.50 -0.54
CA GLN A 4 19.48 2.44 0.71
C GLN A 4 18.58 3.68 0.78
N MET A 5 17.26 3.49 0.89
CA MET A 5 16.31 4.60 1.02
C MET A 5 16.65 5.47 2.23
N THR A 6 16.61 6.78 2.04
CA THR A 6 16.60 7.77 3.13
C THR A 6 15.41 7.54 4.06
N ASP A 7 15.46 8.12 5.25
CA ASP A 7 14.38 7.93 6.24
C ASP A 7 13.05 8.52 5.75
N ILE A 8 13.08 9.63 5.02
CA ILE A 8 11.87 10.24 4.43
C ILE A 8 11.31 9.40 3.28
N GLU A 9 12.16 8.79 2.45
CA GLU A 9 11.72 7.86 1.40
C GLU A 9 11.10 6.60 2.00
N ARG A 10 11.68 6.07 3.09
CA ARG A 10 11.09 4.95 3.81
C ARG A 10 9.73 5.30 4.39
N LEU A 11 9.60 6.47 5.01
CA LEU A 11 8.31 6.93 5.53
C LEU A 11 7.27 7.03 4.41
N ARG A 12 7.61 7.68 3.28
CA ARG A 12 6.72 7.80 2.12
C ARG A 12 6.34 6.45 1.53
N HIS A 13 7.28 5.51 1.46
CA HIS A 13 7.01 4.15 1.00
C HIS A 13 6.06 3.41 1.94
N SER A 14 6.28 3.49 3.26
CA SER A 14 5.33 2.95 4.24
C SER A 14 3.95 3.60 4.11
N THR A 15 3.86 4.91 3.84
CA THR A 15 2.56 5.57 3.61
C THR A 15 1.86 5.08 2.34
N ALA A 16 2.60 4.70 1.29
CA ALA A 16 2.02 4.04 0.13
C ALA A 16 1.35 2.70 0.51
N HIS A 17 1.98 1.90 1.39
CA HIS A 17 1.34 0.69 1.91
C HIS A 17 0.08 0.99 2.73
N VAL A 18 0.10 2.05 3.57
CA VAL A 18 -1.11 2.47 4.30
C VAL A 18 -2.24 2.86 3.35
N LEU A 19 -1.94 3.57 2.24
CA LEU A 19 -2.93 3.89 1.21
C LEU A 19 -3.52 2.62 0.59
N ALA A 20 -2.70 1.63 0.24
CA ALA A 20 -3.17 0.37 -0.32
C ALA A 20 -4.08 -0.39 0.67
N THR A 21 -3.70 -0.46 1.95
CA THR A 21 -4.55 -1.05 3.00
C THR A 21 -5.88 -0.34 3.12
N ALA A 22 -5.88 1.00 3.17
CA ALA A 22 -7.10 1.80 3.22
C ALA A 22 -8.01 1.57 2.01
N ILE A 23 -7.44 1.52 0.80
CA ILE A 23 -8.17 1.19 -0.44
C ILE A 23 -8.80 -0.20 -0.32
N LEU A 24 -8.08 -1.22 0.16
CA LEU A 24 -8.64 -2.58 0.33
C LEU A 24 -9.77 -2.66 1.36
N LYS A 25 -9.74 -1.84 2.42
CA LYS A 25 -10.84 -1.75 3.37
C LYS A 25 -12.10 -1.17 2.73
N ILE A 26 -11.93 -0.25 1.79
CA ILE A 26 -13.02 0.43 1.11
C ILE A 26 -13.54 -0.40 -0.09
N TRP A 27 -12.63 -0.95 -0.87
CA TRP A 27 -12.85 -1.75 -2.08
C TRP A 27 -11.98 -3.02 -2.02
N PRO A 28 -12.50 -4.11 -1.44
CA PRO A 28 -11.75 -5.35 -1.24
C PRO A 28 -11.27 -6.04 -2.52
N GLU A 29 -11.84 -5.69 -3.67
CA GLU A 29 -11.48 -6.22 -4.98
C GLU A 29 -10.28 -5.51 -5.63
N ALA A 30 -9.80 -4.40 -5.06
CA ALA A 30 -8.68 -3.63 -5.61
C ALA A 30 -7.43 -4.51 -5.79
N GLN A 31 -6.74 -4.34 -6.91
CA GLN A 31 -5.45 -4.97 -7.19
C GLN A 31 -4.37 -3.90 -7.35
N PHE A 32 -3.14 -4.22 -6.96
CA PHE A 32 -2.05 -3.25 -6.87
C PHE A 32 -0.88 -3.65 -7.76
N ALA A 33 -0.25 -2.66 -8.40
CA ALA A 33 0.92 -2.89 -9.25
C ALA A 33 2.22 -2.32 -8.64
N ALA A 34 2.34 -1.00 -8.53
CA ALA A 34 3.54 -0.34 -8.03
C ALA A 34 3.19 0.88 -7.16
N GLY A 35 3.87 1.03 -6.03
CA GLY A 35 3.69 2.17 -5.13
C GLY A 35 5.00 2.74 -4.58
N PRO A 36 5.86 3.34 -5.43
CA PRO A 36 7.15 3.84 -4.98
C PRO A 36 7.03 5.21 -4.26
N PRO A 37 7.97 5.52 -3.36
CA PRO A 37 8.19 6.91 -2.95
C PRO A 37 8.75 7.73 -4.11
N VAL A 38 8.44 9.03 -4.12
CA VAL A 38 8.99 10.02 -5.05
C VAL A 38 9.48 11.25 -4.27
N ASP A 39 10.17 12.16 -4.95
CA ASP A 39 10.84 13.34 -4.35
C ASP A 39 9.97 14.14 -3.38
N ASN A 40 8.67 14.26 -3.66
CA ASN A 40 7.72 15.04 -2.87
C ASN A 40 6.53 14.24 -2.31
N GLY A 41 6.58 12.90 -2.34
CA GLY A 41 5.46 12.09 -1.89
C GLY A 41 5.58 10.63 -2.28
N PHE A 42 4.47 10.04 -2.72
CA PHE A 42 4.36 8.68 -3.22
C PHE A 42 3.14 8.60 -4.14
N TYR A 43 3.03 7.53 -4.89
CA TYR A 43 1.79 7.17 -5.61
C TYR A 43 1.53 5.67 -5.45
N TYR A 44 0.37 5.21 -5.92
CA TYR A 44 0.09 3.79 -6.07
C TYR A 44 -0.75 3.55 -7.32
N ASP A 45 -0.28 2.66 -8.19
CA ASP A 45 -1.03 2.15 -9.32
C ASP A 45 -2.01 1.06 -8.85
N VAL A 46 -3.30 1.30 -9.07
CA VAL A 46 -4.40 0.42 -8.66
C VAL A 46 -5.27 0.04 -9.88
N ASP A 47 -5.61 -1.24 -9.97
CA ASP A 47 -6.67 -1.74 -10.84
C ASP A 47 -7.94 -1.96 -10.01
N LEU A 48 -9.00 -1.26 -10.39
CA LEU A 48 -10.26 -1.20 -9.66
C LEU A 48 -11.40 -0.87 -10.64
N PRO A 49 -12.55 -1.56 -10.58
CA PRO A 49 -13.71 -1.23 -11.43
C PRO A 49 -14.28 0.16 -11.14
N HIS A 50 -14.23 0.60 -9.88
CA HIS A 50 -14.61 1.95 -9.48
C HIS A 50 -13.52 2.95 -9.88
N ARG A 51 -13.93 4.01 -10.59
CA ARG A 51 -13.03 5.11 -10.94
C ARG A 51 -12.90 6.07 -9.77
N ILE A 52 -11.77 6.00 -9.08
CA ILE A 52 -11.46 6.93 -7.99
C ILE A 52 -11.55 8.37 -8.49
N SER A 53 -12.24 9.19 -7.70
CA SER A 53 -12.55 10.58 -7.97
C SER A 53 -12.28 11.44 -6.73
N PRO A 54 -12.20 12.77 -6.85
CA PRO A 54 -11.96 13.65 -5.70
C PRO A 54 -12.96 13.48 -4.55
N GLU A 55 -14.19 13.06 -4.85
CA GLU A 55 -15.24 12.76 -3.88
C GLU A 55 -14.88 11.58 -2.96
N ASP A 56 -13.98 10.70 -3.39
CA ASP A 56 -13.51 9.56 -2.61
C ASP A 56 -12.36 9.92 -1.64
N PHE A 57 -11.69 11.05 -1.85
CA PHE A 57 -10.44 11.37 -1.14
C PHE A 57 -10.64 11.52 0.37
N GLU A 58 -11.72 12.16 0.81
CA GLU A 58 -12.01 12.31 2.23
C GLU A 58 -12.19 10.93 2.91
N LYS A 59 -12.86 10.00 2.22
CA LYS A 59 -13.07 8.63 2.71
C LYS A 59 -11.77 7.85 2.79
N ILE A 60 -10.93 7.94 1.76
CA ILE A 60 -9.62 7.27 1.72
C ILE A 60 -8.72 7.82 2.82
N GLU A 61 -8.60 9.14 2.96
CA GLU A 61 -7.79 9.77 4.00
C GLU A 61 -8.27 9.43 5.42
N ALA A 62 -9.59 9.36 5.64
CA ALA A 62 -10.15 8.96 6.91
C ALA A 62 -9.75 7.53 7.30
N GLU A 63 -9.82 6.59 6.34
CA GLU A 63 -9.41 5.21 6.58
C GLU A 63 -7.89 5.10 6.77
N MET A 64 -7.07 5.85 6.00
CA MET A 64 -5.63 5.90 6.23
C MET A 64 -5.28 6.39 7.64
N LYS A 65 -5.94 7.44 8.14
CA LYS A 65 -5.73 7.94 9.52
C LYS A 65 -6.09 6.90 10.58
N LYS A 66 -7.13 6.09 10.31
CA LYS A 66 -7.52 4.99 11.20
C LYS A 66 -6.46 3.88 11.20
N GLU A 67 -6.00 3.43 10.03
CA GLU A 67 -4.94 2.42 9.91
C GLU A 67 -3.63 2.86 10.59
N ILE A 68 -3.24 4.13 10.46
CA ILE A 68 -2.08 4.70 11.16
C ILE A 68 -2.25 4.61 12.68
N LYS A 69 -3.46 4.91 13.19
CA LYS A 69 -3.76 4.88 14.62
C LYS A 69 -3.76 3.47 15.20
N GLU A 70 -4.08 2.45 14.40
CA GLU A 70 -4.05 1.06 14.82
C GLU A 70 -2.61 0.57 15.08
N ASN A 71 -1.60 1.25 14.52
CA ASN A 71 -0.18 1.03 14.79
C ASN A 71 0.25 -0.45 14.63
N HIS A 72 -0.22 -1.07 13.55
CA HIS A 72 0.15 -2.43 13.20
C HIS A 72 1.67 -2.55 13.00
N PRO A 73 2.30 -3.65 13.46
CA PRO A 73 3.71 -3.89 13.20
C PRO A 73 3.92 -4.19 11.70
N PHE A 74 5.00 -3.65 11.13
CA PHE A 74 5.52 -4.09 9.84
C PHE A 74 6.42 -5.31 10.04
N GLU A 75 6.01 -6.46 9.52
CA GLU A 75 6.78 -7.70 9.57
C GLU A 75 7.39 -8.01 8.21
N ARG A 76 8.72 -8.20 8.18
CA ARG A 76 9.43 -8.65 6.98
C ARG A 76 9.63 -10.15 7.06
N MET A 77 9.13 -10.88 6.06
CA MET A 77 9.39 -12.30 5.88
C MET A 77 10.21 -12.55 4.61
N GLU A 78 11.13 -13.51 4.68
CA GLU A 78 11.81 -14.06 3.49
C GLU A 78 11.11 -15.35 3.11
N VAL A 79 10.57 -15.39 1.89
CA VAL A 79 9.82 -16.52 1.36
C VAL A 79 10.44 -17.00 0.05
N SER A 80 10.18 -18.25 -0.30
CA SER A 80 10.52 -18.74 -1.64
C SER A 80 9.66 -18.05 -2.70
N ARG A 81 10.10 -18.08 -3.96
CA ARG A 81 9.31 -17.54 -5.09
C ARG A 81 7.94 -18.22 -5.21
N ASP A 82 7.89 -19.53 -5.01
CA ASP A 82 6.65 -20.29 -5.15
C ASP A 82 5.67 -19.98 -4.01
N GLU A 83 6.17 -19.81 -2.80
CA GLU A 83 5.39 -19.34 -1.66
C GLU A 83 4.87 -17.91 -1.87
N ALA A 84 5.71 -17.00 -2.40
CA ALA A 84 5.26 -15.65 -2.72
C ALA A 84 4.12 -15.65 -3.74
N LEU A 85 4.20 -16.50 -4.78
CA LEU A 85 3.14 -16.65 -5.78
C LEU A 85 1.85 -17.20 -5.17
N ASP A 86 1.93 -18.15 -4.24
CA ASP A 86 0.76 -18.70 -3.54
C ASP A 86 0.11 -17.67 -2.61
N LEU A 87 0.90 -16.95 -1.81
CA LEU A 87 0.40 -15.90 -0.93
C LEU A 87 -0.24 -14.75 -1.72
N GLY A 88 0.36 -14.33 -2.82
CA GLY A 88 -0.20 -13.30 -3.71
C GLY A 88 -1.57 -13.69 -4.27
N LYS A 89 -1.73 -14.95 -4.73
CA LYS A 89 -3.04 -15.47 -5.20
C LYS A 89 -4.10 -15.51 -4.10
N LYS A 90 -3.68 -15.62 -2.84
CA LYS A 90 -4.55 -15.62 -1.65
C LYS A 90 -4.80 -14.22 -1.09
N GLY A 91 -4.22 -13.17 -1.68
CA GLY A 91 -4.33 -11.79 -1.17
C GLY A 91 -3.62 -11.60 0.18
N ARG A 92 -2.53 -12.33 0.43
CA ARG A 92 -1.77 -12.32 1.68
C ARG A 92 -0.39 -11.65 1.54
N LEU A 93 -0.15 -10.97 0.43
CA LEU A 93 1.02 -10.12 0.16
C LEU A 93 0.56 -8.72 -0.24
#